data_AF-A0A381N107-F1
#
_entry.id   AF-A0A381N107-F1
#
_cell.length_a   1.000
_cell.length_b   1.000
_cell.length_c   1.000
_cell.angle_alpha   90.00
_cell.angle_beta   90.00
_cell.angle_gamma   90.00
#
_symmetry.space_group_name_H-M   'P 1'
#
loop_
_entity.id
_entity.type
_entity.pdbx_description
1 polymer ?
#
loop_
_entity_poly.entity_id
_entity_poly.type
_entity_poly.pdbx_seq_one_letter_code
_entity_poly.pdbx_strand_id
1 'polypeptide(L)'
;MVNYGIFAMENAQGGVVIESVEALAVHRCEIVEMFYITISQNLLGHHGVHLGDITEIHSHQQALRQCKDYLSEHFWTRPLIEADDTAEAARRLADGKLPKTAGVIANKSCADLYGLEILQESIHDLKHNLTLFLGVKKLERS
;
A
#
# COMPACT_ATOMS: atom_id res chain seq x y z
N MET A 1 -21.43 0.90 16.90
CA MET A 1 -20.83 -0.43 17.11
C MET A 1 -20.45 -0.95 15.74
N VAL A 2 -19.21 -1.41 15.54
CA VAL A 2 -18.76 -1.93 14.23
C VAL A 2 -19.14 -3.41 14.16
N ASN A 3 -19.96 -3.80 13.18
CA ASN A 3 -20.49 -5.16 13.05
C ASN A 3 -19.75 -6.00 12.02
N TYR A 4 -18.98 -5.36 11.14
CA TYR A 4 -18.26 -5.98 10.03
C TYR A 4 -16.79 -5.55 10.04
N GLY A 5 -15.91 -6.44 9.59
CA GLY A 5 -14.48 -6.16 9.41
C GLY A 5 -14.00 -6.73 8.07
N ILE A 6 -12.88 -6.20 7.59
CA ILE A 6 -12.19 -6.68 6.40
C ILE A 6 -10.76 -7.03 6.80
N PHE A 7 -10.32 -8.26 6.50
CA PHE A 7 -8.99 -8.76 6.83
C PHE A 7 -8.25 -9.17 5.55
N ALA A 8 -7.03 -8.70 5.37
CA ALA A 8 -6.14 -9.21 4.33
C ALA A 8 -5.55 -10.54 4.79
N MET A 9 -5.70 -11.61 4.02
CA MET A 9 -5.28 -12.97 4.44
C MET A 9 -4.05 -13.48 3.72
N GLU A 10 -3.96 -13.24 2.41
CA GLU A 10 -2.88 -13.77 1.59
C GLU A 10 -2.61 -12.80 0.45
N ASN A 11 -1.35 -12.44 0.24
CA ASN A 11 -0.91 -11.67 -0.90
C ASN A 11 -0.12 -12.57 -1.86
N ALA A 12 -0.38 -12.48 -3.16
CA ALA A 12 0.26 -13.30 -4.19
C ALA A 12 1.80 -13.22 -4.18
N GLN A 13 2.36 -12.12 -3.70
CA GLN A 13 3.80 -11.91 -3.61
C GLN A 13 4.36 -12.11 -2.19
N GLY A 14 3.58 -11.75 -1.16
CA GLY A 14 4.00 -11.79 0.25
C GLY A 14 3.61 -13.06 1.01
N GLY A 15 2.75 -13.90 0.44
CA GLY A 15 2.17 -15.06 1.13
C GLY A 15 1.13 -14.66 2.17
N VAL A 16 0.97 -15.51 3.19
CA VAL A 16 -0.04 -15.35 4.24
C VAL A 16 0.29 -14.16 5.16
N VAL A 17 -0.73 -13.38 5.48
CA VAL A 17 -0.67 -12.29 6.48
C VAL A 17 -0.92 -12.88 7.86
N ILE A 18 0.16 -13.18 8.58
CA ILE A 18 0.11 -13.92 9.86
C ILE A 18 -0.67 -13.15 10.92
N GLU A 19 -0.55 -11.84 10.96
CA GLU A 19 -1.24 -10.97 11.93
C GLU A 19 -2.76 -11.09 11.82
N SER A 20 -3.28 -11.21 10.59
CA SER A 20 -4.70 -11.44 10.35
C SER A 20 -5.13 -12.83 10.81
N VAL A 21 -4.31 -13.86 10.56
CA VAL A 21 -4.58 -15.23 11.02
C VAL A 21 -4.65 -15.28 12.54
N GLU A 22 -3.68 -14.67 13.22
CA GLU A 22 -3.64 -14.61 14.69
C GLU A 22 -4.85 -13.85 15.25
N ALA A 23 -5.21 -12.71 14.66
CA ALA A 23 -6.38 -11.93 15.06
C ALA A 23 -7.69 -12.72 14.92
N LEU A 24 -7.85 -13.45 13.81
CA LEU A 24 -9.03 -14.30 13.58
C LEU A 24 -9.05 -15.54 14.49
N ALA A 25 -7.89 -16.03 14.94
CA ALA A 25 -7.82 -17.15 15.88
C ALA A 25 -8.31 -16.77 17.29
N VAL A 26 -8.09 -15.52 17.72
CA VAL A 26 -8.49 -15.06 19.07
C VAL A 26 -9.90 -14.48 19.14
N HIS A 27 -10.49 -14.10 18.01
CA HIS A 27 -11.82 -13.48 17.94
C HIS A 27 -12.85 -14.40 17.28
N ARG A 28 -14.05 -14.50 17.88
CA ARG A 28 -15.17 -15.21 17.25
C ARG A 28 -15.86 -14.32 16.22
N CYS A 29 -15.66 -14.62 14.96
CA CYS A 29 -16.34 -13.99 13.84
C CYS A 29 -16.80 -15.03 12.82
N GLU A 30 -17.82 -14.66 12.05
CA GLU A 30 -18.32 -15.42 10.90
C GLU A 30 -17.72 -14.82 9.63
N ILE A 31 -17.13 -15.65 8.76
CA ILE A 31 -16.71 -15.22 7.42
C ILE A 31 -17.96 -15.15 6.55
N VAL A 32 -18.30 -13.95 6.08
CA VAL A 32 -19.46 -13.73 5.22
C VAL A 32 -19.10 -13.71 3.74
N GLU A 33 -17.85 -13.36 3.42
CA GLU A 33 -17.40 -13.27 2.03
C GLU A 33 -15.87 -13.44 1.94
N MET A 34 -15.42 -13.95 0.78
CA MET A 34 -14.02 -14.04 0.40
C MET A 34 -13.88 -13.42 -0.99
N PHE A 35 -12.98 -12.44 -1.14
CA PHE A 35 -12.81 -11.74 -2.41
C PHE A 35 -11.36 -11.32 -2.62
N TYR A 36 -10.97 -11.16 -3.89
CA TYR A 36 -9.62 -10.72 -4.26
C TYR A 36 -9.62 -9.25 -4.67
N ILE A 37 -8.63 -8.49 -4.21
CA ILE A 37 -8.35 -7.14 -4.68
C ILE A 37 -6.98 -7.12 -5.36
N THR A 38 -6.93 -6.53 -6.55
CA THR A 38 -5.67 -6.24 -7.23
C THR A 38 -4.94 -5.11 -6.53
N ILE A 39 -3.70 -5.38 -6.11
CA ILE A 39 -2.81 -4.39 -5.54
C ILE A 39 -1.95 -3.83 -6.66
N SER A 40 -2.13 -2.55 -6.96
CA SER A 40 -1.24 -1.81 -7.86
C SER A 40 -0.49 -0.74 -7.08
N GLN A 41 0.83 -0.89 -6.99
CA GLN A 41 1.72 0.13 -6.48
C GLN A 41 2.04 1.15 -7.58
N ASN A 42 1.93 2.43 -7.24
CA ASN A 42 2.14 3.57 -8.14
C ASN A 42 3.11 4.54 -7.48
N LEU A 43 3.87 5.27 -8.29
CA LEU A 43 4.67 6.39 -7.80
C LEU A 43 3.81 7.64 -7.78
N LEU A 44 3.65 8.24 -6.60
CA LEU A 44 2.90 9.48 -6.40
C LEU A 44 3.83 10.63 -6.03
N GLY A 45 3.40 11.84 -6.35
CA GLY A 45 4.10 13.09 -6.04
C GLY A 45 3.13 14.26 -5.87
N HIS A 46 3.66 15.44 -5.54
CA HIS A 46 2.87 16.66 -5.62
C HIS A 46 2.55 17.03 -7.07
N HIS A 47 1.45 17.76 -7.26
CA HIS A 47 1.10 18.29 -8.57
C HIS A 47 2.22 19.13 -9.19
N GLY A 48 2.52 18.84 -10.46
CA GLY A 48 3.56 19.53 -11.23
C GLY A 48 5.01 19.11 -10.93
N VAL A 49 5.21 18.11 -10.07
CA VAL A 49 6.52 17.45 -9.90
C VAL A 49 6.72 16.46 -11.05
N HIS A 50 7.87 16.52 -11.73
CA HIS A 50 8.22 15.55 -12.76
C HIS A 50 9.10 14.44 -12.18
N LEU A 51 9.21 13.30 -12.87
CA LEU A 51 10.05 12.17 -12.43
C LEU A 51 11.50 12.58 -12.15
N GLY A 52 12.07 13.50 -12.94
CA GLY A 52 13.43 14.00 -12.77
C GLY A 52 13.63 14.89 -11.53
N ASP A 53 12.55 15.44 -10.98
CA ASP A 53 12.59 16.29 -9.78
C ASP A 53 12.66 15.46 -8.50
N ILE A 54 12.39 14.15 -8.58
CA ILE A 54 12.31 13.29 -7.39
C ILE A 54 13.66 13.17 -6.70
N THR A 55 13.69 13.59 -5.43
CA THR A 55 14.92 13.59 -4.62
C THR A 55 15.06 12.34 -3.76
N GLU A 56 13.95 11.77 -3.31
CA GLU A 56 13.88 10.61 -2.41
C GLU A 56 12.54 9.89 -2.56
N ILE A 57 12.49 8.60 -2.22
CA ILE A 57 11.28 7.78 -2.37
C ILE A 57 10.93 7.12 -1.04
N HIS A 58 9.71 7.32 -0.57
CA HIS A 58 9.20 6.77 0.70
C HIS A 58 8.12 5.73 0.48
N SER A 59 8.19 4.60 1.19
CA SER A 59 7.08 3.66 1.26
C SER A 59 7.32 2.58 2.33
N HIS A 60 6.33 1.72 2.53
CA HIS A 60 6.52 0.51 3.31
C HIS A 60 7.59 -0.40 2.69
N GLN A 61 8.38 -1.08 3.53
CA GLN A 61 9.48 -1.94 3.11
C GLN A 61 9.07 -2.97 2.05
N GLN A 62 7.88 -3.56 2.23
CA GLN A 62 7.33 -4.50 1.27
C GLN A 62 7.09 -3.84 -0.09
N ALA A 63 6.47 -2.66 -0.13
CA ALA A 63 6.18 -1.96 -1.39
C ALA A 63 7.46 -1.55 -2.13
N LEU A 64 8.51 -1.11 -1.41
CA LEU A 64 9.82 -0.84 -1.99
C LEU A 64 10.43 -2.10 -2.64
N ARG A 65 10.35 -3.24 -1.95
CA ARG A 65 10.81 -4.54 -2.49
C ARG A 65 10.00 -5.00 -3.70
N GLN A 66 8.71 -4.69 -3.73
CA GLN A 66 7.82 -5.07 -4.84
C GLN A 66 8.01 -4.22 -6.10
N CYS A 67 8.75 -3.11 -6.03
CA CYS A 67 9.01 -2.21 -7.15
C CYS A 67 10.51 -2.11 -7.46
N LYS A 68 11.29 -3.13 -7.09
CA LYS A 68 12.75 -3.04 -7.07
C LYS A 68 13.31 -2.82 -8.47
N ASP A 69 12.75 -3.48 -9.49
CA ASP A 69 13.28 -3.40 -10.84
C ASP A 69 13.10 -1.99 -11.40
N TYR A 70 11.89 -1.43 -11.27
CA TYR A 70 11.60 -0.04 -11.67
C TYR A 70 12.48 0.98 -10.94
N LEU A 71 12.63 0.84 -9.63
CA LEU A 71 13.47 1.73 -8.81
C LEU A 71 14.95 1.63 -9.20
N SER A 72 15.44 0.44 -9.53
CA SER A 72 16.81 0.23 -9.96
C SER A 72 17.11 0.81 -11.34
N GLU A 73 16.11 0.88 -12.22
CA GLU A 73 16.27 1.45 -13.56
C GLU A 73 16.18 2.98 -13.54
N HIS A 74 15.22 3.54 -12.80
CA HIS A 74 14.88 4.96 -12.87
C HIS A 74 15.46 5.79 -11.72
N PHE A 75 15.69 5.18 -10.56
CA PHE A 75 15.99 5.88 -9.31
C PHE A 75 17.19 5.28 -8.55
N TRP A 76 18.12 4.61 -9.22
CA TRP A 76 19.29 3.95 -8.60
C TRP A 76 20.19 4.87 -7.76
N THR A 77 20.14 6.18 -7.96
CA THR A 77 20.88 7.18 -7.18
C THR A 77 20.07 7.79 -6.04
N ARG A 78 18.75 7.53 -5.97
CA ARG A 78 17.87 8.18 -5.00
C ARG A 78 17.73 7.33 -3.75
N PRO A 79 17.77 7.95 -2.55
CA PRO A 79 17.56 7.24 -1.31
C PRO A 79 16.13 6.67 -1.28
N LEU A 80 16.04 5.40 -0.88
CA LEU A 80 14.79 4.72 -0.57
C LEU A 80 14.61 4.74 0.95
N ILE A 81 13.55 5.36 1.43
CA ILE A 81 13.29 5.60 2.85
C ILE A 81 12.10 4.73 3.28
N GLU A 82 12.35 3.87 4.26
CA GLU A 82 11.33 2.99 4.84
C GLU A 82 10.36 3.80 5.69
N ALA A 83 9.07 3.60 5.47
CA ALA A 83 7.98 4.14 6.25
C ALA A 83 7.15 2.99 6.84
N ASP A 84 6.39 3.27 7.90
CA ASP A 84 5.59 2.26 8.60
C ASP A 84 4.42 1.75 7.73
N ASP A 85 3.88 2.60 6.84
CA ASP A 85 2.77 2.25 5.97
C ASP A 85 2.77 3.07 4.67
N THR A 86 2.23 2.49 3.60
CA THR A 86 2.15 3.12 2.27
C THR A 86 1.20 4.33 2.24
N ALA A 87 0.04 4.23 2.87
CA ALA A 87 -0.94 5.31 2.91
C ALA A 87 -0.49 6.41 3.88
N GLU A 88 0.17 6.06 4.97
CA GLU A 88 0.80 7.04 5.87
C GLU A 88 1.93 7.82 5.18
N ALA A 89 2.76 7.16 4.36
CA ALA A 89 3.78 7.85 3.56
C ALA A 89 3.14 8.88 2.60
N ALA A 90 2.07 8.49 1.89
CA ALA A 90 1.32 9.39 1.02
C ALA A 90 0.70 10.56 1.78
N ARG A 91 0.09 10.31 2.94
CA ARG A 91 -0.46 11.37 3.80
C ARG A 91 0.63 12.34 4.25
N ARG A 92 1.80 11.85 4.67
CA ARG A 92 2.93 12.70 5.10
C ARG A 92 3.43 13.60 3.98
N LEU A 93 3.46 13.10 2.74
CA LEU A 93 3.77 13.93 1.58
C LEU A 93 2.74 15.05 1.42
N ALA A 94 1.44 14.71 1.40
CA ALA A 94 0.37 15.68 1.25
C ALA A 94 0.32 16.73 2.38
N ASP A 95 0.58 16.31 3.63
CA ASP A 95 0.66 17.18 4.81
C ASP A 95 1.90 18.09 4.81
N GLY A 96 2.81 17.97 3.81
CA GLY A 96 4.05 18.74 3.75
C GLY A 96 5.09 18.34 4.80
N LYS A 97 4.97 17.12 5.37
CA LYS A 97 5.94 16.54 6.32
C LYS A 97 7.12 15.88 5.61
N LEU A 98 7.06 15.76 4.29
CA LEU A 98 8.14 15.35 3.41
C LEU A 98 8.49 16.50 2.44
N PRO A 99 9.71 16.52 1.86
CA PRO A 99 10.05 17.47 0.81
C PRO A 99 9.05 17.43 -0.33
N LYS A 100 8.76 18.58 -0.96
CA LYS A 100 7.84 18.64 -2.10
C LYS A 100 8.29 17.79 -3.29
N THR A 101 9.58 17.55 -3.39
CA THR A 101 10.26 16.72 -4.39
C THR A 101 10.38 15.26 -3.97
N ALA A 102 9.79 14.84 -2.85
CA ALA A 102 9.75 13.43 -2.48
C ALA A 102 8.68 12.69 -3.31
N GLY A 103 9.00 11.47 -3.70
CA GLY A 103 8.04 10.51 -4.25
C GLY A 103 7.57 9.55 -3.17
N VAL A 104 6.35 9.03 -3.31
CA VAL A 104 5.83 7.97 -2.44
C VAL A 104 5.32 6.82 -3.28
N ILE A 105 5.54 5.57 -2.83
CA ILE A 105 4.92 4.41 -3.47
C ILE A 105 3.68 4.04 -2.69
N ALA A 106 2.51 4.09 -3.34
CA ALA A 106 1.24 3.73 -2.73
C ALA A 106 0.19 3.29 -3.76
N ASN A 107 -0.96 2.82 -3.26
CA ASN A 107 -2.11 2.52 -4.11
C ASN A 107 -2.72 3.81 -4.69
N LYS A 108 -3.30 3.72 -5.88
CA LYS A 108 -4.03 4.79 -6.58
C LYS A 108 -5.03 5.51 -5.68
N SER A 109 -5.75 4.79 -4.81
CA SER A 109 -6.70 5.41 -3.88
C SER A 109 -6.07 6.45 -2.95
N CYS A 110 -4.78 6.35 -2.65
CA CYS A 110 -4.07 7.36 -1.85
C CYS A 110 -3.87 8.68 -2.61
N ALA A 111 -3.73 8.62 -3.94
CA ALA A 111 -3.64 9.81 -4.77
C ALA A 111 -4.94 10.62 -4.68
N ASP A 112 -6.08 9.94 -4.86
CA ASP A 112 -7.41 10.56 -4.76
C ASP A 112 -7.70 11.07 -3.34
N LEU A 113 -7.36 10.27 -2.32
CA LEU A 113 -7.64 10.60 -0.92
C LEU A 113 -6.83 11.80 -0.41
N TYR A 114 -5.58 11.94 -0.85
CA TYR A 114 -4.65 12.95 -0.34
C TYR A 114 -4.34 14.07 -1.34
N GLY A 115 -5.00 14.09 -2.51
CA GLY A 115 -4.79 15.12 -3.53
C GLY A 115 -3.37 15.10 -4.09
N LEU A 116 -2.83 13.91 -4.34
CA LEU A 116 -1.53 13.72 -4.96
C LEU A 116 -1.68 13.34 -6.44
N GLU A 117 -0.62 13.54 -7.20
CA GLU A 117 -0.55 13.15 -8.60
C GLU A 117 0.13 11.79 -8.76
N ILE A 118 -0.41 10.94 -9.64
CA ILE A 118 0.26 9.72 -10.04
C ILE A 118 1.29 10.07 -11.10
N LEU A 119 2.57 9.98 -10.75
CA LEU A 119 3.68 10.24 -11.66
C LEU A 119 3.96 9.04 -12.57
N GLN A 120 3.76 7.82 -12.04
CA GLN A 120 3.87 6.58 -12.80
C GLN A 120 2.92 5.52 -12.24
N GLU A 121 2.09 4.93 -13.10
CA GLU A 121 1.19 3.84 -12.73
C GLU A 121 1.87 2.46 -12.74
N SER A 122 1.44 1.58 -11.85
CA SER A 122 1.73 0.14 -11.85
C SER A 122 3.23 -0.23 -11.96
N ILE A 123 4.05 0.38 -11.10
CA ILE A 123 5.52 0.24 -11.06
C ILE A 123 6.01 -1.02 -10.33
N HIS A 124 5.08 -1.83 -9.81
CA HIS A 124 5.40 -3.09 -9.18
C HIS A 124 5.86 -4.15 -10.21
N ASP A 125 6.72 -5.04 -9.76
CA ASP A 125 7.41 -6.04 -10.56
C ASP A 125 6.41 -7.14 -11.02
N LEU A 126 5.51 -7.58 -10.13
CA LEU A 126 4.54 -8.65 -10.40
C LEU A 126 3.19 -8.13 -10.93
N LYS A 127 2.95 -8.16 -12.24
CA LYS A 127 1.73 -7.60 -12.87
C LYS A 127 0.38 -8.17 -12.40
N HIS A 128 0.37 -9.35 -11.78
CA HIS A 128 -0.82 -9.97 -11.20
C HIS A 128 -0.70 -10.11 -9.68
N ASN A 129 -0.54 -8.98 -8.99
CA ASN A 129 -0.47 -8.94 -7.53
C ASN A 129 -1.88 -8.88 -6.93
N LEU A 130 -2.42 -10.03 -6.53
CA LEU A 130 -3.72 -10.16 -5.90
C LEU A 130 -3.57 -10.37 -4.39
N THR A 131 -4.44 -9.75 -3.61
CA THR A 131 -4.59 -10.04 -2.18
C THR A 131 -5.98 -10.61 -1.92
N LEU A 132 -6.04 -11.75 -1.24
CA LEU A 132 -7.27 -12.33 -0.71
C LEU A 132 -7.69 -11.58 0.55
N PHE A 133 -8.93 -11.13 0.57
CA PHE A 133 -9.58 -10.50 1.71
C PHE A 133 -10.77 -11.32 2.20
N LEU A 134 -10.99 -11.29 3.51
CA LEU A 134 -12.19 -11.81 4.16
C LEU A 134 -13.06 -10.67 4.64
N GLY A 135 -14.32 -10.68 4.21
CA GLY A 135 -15.38 -9.96 4.90
C GLY A 135 -15.84 -10.81 6.09
N VAL A 136 -15.76 -10.26 7.30
CA VAL A 136 -16.20 -10.94 8.51
C VAL A 136 -17.27 -10.16 9.24
N LYS A 137 -18.14 -10.87 9.94
CA LYS A 137 -19.16 -10.33 10.83
C LYS A 137 -18.87 -10.77 12.26
N LYS A 138 -19.00 -9.84 13.20
CA LYS A 138 -18.85 -10.16 14.64
C LYS A 138 -19.97 -11.12 15.06
N LEU A 139 -19.62 -12.20 15.75
CA LEU A 139 -20.59 -13.06 16.42
C LEU A 139 -21.00 -12.41 17.75
N GLU A 140 -22.29 -12.13 17.91
CA GLU A 140 -22.87 -11.74 19.19
C GLU A 140 -22.70 -12.90 20.19
N ARG A 141 -22.23 -12.64 21.41
CA ARG A 141 -22.22 -13.65 22.47
C ARG A 141 -23.67 -13.82 22.94
N SER A 142 -24.19 -15.03 22.84
CA SER A 142 -25.44 -15.46 23.48
C SER A 142 -25.45 -15.18 24.98
#